data_AF-A0A4Y9F904-F1
#
_entry.id   AF-A0A4Y9F904-F1
#
_cell.length_a   1.000
_cell.length_b   1.000
_cell.length_c   1.000
_cell.angle_alpha   90.00
_cell.angle_beta   90.00
_cell.angle_gamma   90.00
#
_symmetry.space_group_name_H-M   'P 1'
#
loop_
_entity.id
_entity.type
_entity.pdbx_description
1 polymer ?
#
loop_
_entity_poly.entity_id
_entity_poly.type
_entity_poly.pdbx_seq_one_letter_code
_entity_poly.pdbx_strand_id
1 'polypeptide(L)'
;MEGSSRAHIYPRTLEALPWPKDADRHTLGRLAVLYQELERLAQVSRDNPRAWLLAEVERRIEDQAGYRLSAPGFGLSFVEWQGAPSMEELLLEGTVLQAGLFHRLDLKDPDLARFVYLMLTSTEAERVASGELQRLFVPTDYRDLLAVYEEKERAFSEVREAFFRTLAELDEAVFDLFGLTEEERRHILERLSAFPLDRLRPRYPWEVGRVRPPQGLHGRSVPIRGGL
;
A
#
# COMPACT_ATOMS: atom_id res chain seq x y z
N MET A 1 14.99 47.52 -3.18
CA MET A 1 13.88 46.61 -2.86
C MET A 1 13.28 46.15 -4.17
N GLU A 2 13.81 45.06 -4.71
CA GLU A 2 13.36 44.47 -5.97
C GLU A 2 12.09 43.66 -5.70
N GLY A 3 10.96 44.15 -6.24
CA GLY A 3 9.68 43.47 -6.19
C GLY A 3 9.67 42.33 -7.19
N SER A 4 9.55 41.11 -6.66
CA SER A 4 9.34 39.86 -7.40
C SER A 4 8.07 39.94 -8.27
N SER A 5 8.24 40.16 -9.58
CA SER A 5 7.19 40.03 -10.60
C SER A 5 7.33 38.72 -11.40
N ARG A 6 7.37 37.58 -10.71
CA ARG A 6 7.16 36.29 -11.38
C ARG A 6 5.66 36.04 -11.54
N ALA A 7 5.06 36.72 -12.51
CA ALA A 7 3.74 36.36 -13.00
C ALA A 7 3.86 35.00 -13.72
N HIS A 8 3.52 33.92 -13.03
CA HIS A 8 3.40 32.60 -13.65
C HIS A 8 2.20 32.63 -14.61
N ILE A 9 2.47 32.84 -15.90
CA ILE A 9 1.47 32.71 -16.96
C ILE A 9 1.17 31.22 -17.09
N TYR A 10 0.13 30.76 -16.37
CA TYR A 10 -0.47 29.47 -16.64
C TYR A 10 -1.24 29.57 -17.96
N PRO A 11 -0.94 28.74 -18.97
CA PRO A 11 -1.65 28.72 -20.23
C PRO A 11 -3.15 28.55 -20.02
N ARG A 12 -3.96 29.48 -20.55
CA ARG A 12 -5.43 29.40 -20.51
C ARG A 12 -6.05 28.71 -21.73
N THR A 13 -5.22 28.39 -22.72
CA THR A 13 -5.59 27.68 -23.95
C THR A 13 -4.63 26.52 -24.17
N LEU A 14 -5.13 25.42 -24.75
CA LEU A 14 -4.32 24.23 -25.07
C LEU A 14 -3.11 24.58 -25.95
N GLU A 15 -3.26 25.57 -26.83
CA GLU A 15 -2.22 26.07 -27.74
C GLU A 15 -1.04 26.75 -27.03
N ALA A 16 -1.27 27.25 -25.80
CA ALA A 16 -0.25 27.90 -25.00
C ALA A 16 0.41 26.93 -24.00
N LEU A 17 -0.05 25.67 -23.90
CA LEU A 17 0.66 24.64 -23.14
C LEU A 17 2.05 24.43 -23.76
N PRO A 18 3.06 24.07 -22.96
CA PRO A 18 4.38 23.71 -23.46
C PRO A 18 4.31 22.33 -24.15
N TRP A 19 3.40 22.15 -25.10
CA TRP A 19 3.28 20.94 -25.87
C TRP A 19 4.17 21.05 -27.12
N PRO A 20 4.92 20.00 -27.50
CA PRO A 20 5.72 20.01 -28.72
C PRO A 20 4.84 20.26 -29.94
N LYS A 21 5.12 21.35 -30.67
CA LYS A 21 4.32 21.77 -31.83
C LYS A 21 4.41 20.78 -32.99
N ASP A 22 5.57 20.15 -33.15
CA ASP A 22 5.87 19.15 -34.18
C ASP A 22 6.09 17.78 -33.53
N ALA A 23 5.16 17.36 -32.66
CA ALA A 23 5.19 16.07 -32.00
C ALA A 23 5.29 14.91 -33.02
N ASP A 24 6.33 14.09 -32.87
CA ASP A 24 6.55 12.94 -33.76
C ASP A 24 5.39 11.94 -33.69
N ARG A 25 4.83 11.58 -34.85
CA ARG A 25 3.67 10.69 -34.94
C ARG A 25 3.98 9.29 -34.42
N HIS A 26 5.21 8.82 -34.57
CA HIS A 26 5.61 7.51 -34.06
C HIS A 26 5.63 7.52 -32.53
N THR A 27 6.24 8.53 -31.90
CA THR A 27 6.21 8.69 -30.43
C THR A 27 4.79 8.86 -29.88
N LEU A 28 3.93 9.65 -30.55
CA LEU A 28 2.51 9.77 -30.16
C LEU A 28 1.76 8.43 -30.26
N GLY A 29 2.02 7.63 -31.30
CA GLY A 29 1.46 6.29 -31.44
C GLY A 29 1.91 5.35 -30.33
N ARG A 30 3.21 5.39 -29.98
CA ARG A 30 3.76 4.64 -28.85
C ARG A 30 3.11 5.03 -27.52
N LEU A 31 2.95 6.33 -27.25
CA LEU A 31 2.27 6.83 -26.05
C LEU A 31 0.83 6.31 -25.95
N ALA A 32 0.07 6.32 -27.05
CA ALA A 32 -1.29 5.80 -27.06
C ALA A 32 -1.35 4.31 -26.68
N VAL A 33 -0.44 3.50 -27.21
CA VAL A 33 -0.34 2.06 -26.86
C VAL A 33 0.03 1.87 -25.39
N LEU A 34 1.01 2.63 -24.88
CA LEU A 34 1.43 2.54 -23.48
C LEU A 34 0.30 2.93 -22.53
N TYR A 35 -0.46 3.99 -22.83
CA TYR A 35 -1.63 4.38 -22.02
C TYR A 35 -2.72 3.30 -22.00
N GLN A 36 -3.03 2.69 -23.15
CA GLN A 36 -4.01 1.59 -23.22
C GLN A 36 -3.53 0.37 -22.41
N GLU A 37 -2.24 0.06 -22.46
CA GLU A 37 -1.67 -1.03 -21.67
C GLU A 37 -1.70 -0.74 -20.17
N LEU A 38 -1.39 0.50 -19.75
CA LEU A 38 -1.55 0.93 -18.35
C LEU A 38 -3.01 0.80 -17.88
N GLU A 39 -3.98 1.21 -18.70
CA GLU A 39 -5.40 1.06 -18.39
C GLU A 39 -5.80 -0.41 -18.22
N ARG A 40 -5.34 -1.28 -19.13
CA ARG A 40 -5.57 -2.73 -19.06
C ARG A 40 -4.98 -3.33 -17.77
N LEU A 41 -3.74 -2.99 -17.44
CA LEU A 41 -3.05 -3.46 -16.23
C LEU A 41 -3.71 -2.91 -14.96
N ALA A 42 -4.13 -1.65 -14.96
CA ALA A 42 -4.87 -1.02 -13.87
C ALA A 42 -6.21 -1.72 -13.62
N GLN A 43 -6.90 -2.18 -14.67
CA GLN A 43 -8.17 -2.90 -14.49
C GLN A 43 -7.97 -4.23 -13.74
N VAL A 44 -6.86 -4.94 -13.98
CA VAL A 44 -6.51 -6.19 -13.27
C VAL A 44 -6.15 -5.92 -11.82
N SER A 45 -5.56 -4.76 -11.52
CA SER A 45 -5.15 -4.40 -10.16
C SER A 45 -6.32 -4.21 -9.17
N ARG A 46 -7.57 -4.16 -9.65
CA ARG A 46 -8.76 -4.11 -8.80
C ARG A 46 -8.91 -5.38 -7.94
N ASP A 47 -8.39 -6.51 -8.41
CA ASP A 47 -8.40 -7.77 -7.68
C ASP A 47 -7.22 -7.86 -6.70
N ASN A 48 -7.12 -6.87 -5.81
CA ASN A 48 -6.01 -6.78 -4.87
C ASN A 48 -6.03 -7.96 -3.86
N PRO A 49 -4.91 -8.72 -3.71
CA PRO A 49 -4.84 -9.85 -2.80
C PRO A 49 -5.12 -9.51 -1.34
N ARG A 50 -4.69 -8.33 -0.86
CA ARG A 50 -4.93 -7.89 0.53
C ARG A 50 -6.39 -7.53 0.75
N ALA A 51 -7.02 -6.84 -0.19
CA ALA A 51 -8.45 -6.53 -0.12
C ALA A 51 -9.29 -7.82 -0.10
N TRP A 52 -8.92 -8.80 -0.94
CA TRP A 52 -9.52 -10.13 -0.94
C TRP A 52 -9.33 -10.84 0.42
N LEU A 53 -8.11 -10.86 0.97
CA LEU A 53 -7.82 -11.51 2.26
C LEU A 53 -8.67 -10.91 3.38
N LEU A 54 -8.75 -9.57 3.46
CA LEU A 54 -9.54 -8.88 4.47
C LEU A 54 -11.03 -9.21 4.37
N ALA A 55 -11.59 -9.23 3.16
CA ALA A 55 -12.99 -9.59 2.92
C ALA A 55 -13.28 -11.05 3.34
N GLU A 56 -12.34 -11.96 3.07
CA GLU A 56 -12.50 -13.38 3.37
C GLU A 56 -12.32 -13.67 4.88
N VAL A 57 -11.52 -12.87 5.58
CA VAL A 57 -11.45 -12.85 7.05
C VAL A 57 -12.73 -12.27 7.65
N GLU A 58 -13.28 -11.18 7.10
CA GLU A 58 -14.54 -10.59 7.56
C GLU A 58 -15.69 -11.59 7.46
N ARG A 59 -15.80 -12.33 6.35
CA ARG A 59 -16.77 -13.43 6.20
C ARG A 59 -16.66 -14.49 7.30
N ARG A 60 -15.44 -14.85 7.72
CA ARG A 60 -15.23 -15.83 8.81
C ARG A 60 -15.52 -15.28 10.19
N ILE A 61 -15.37 -13.97 10.38
CA ILE A 61 -15.82 -13.30 11.60
C ILE A 61 -17.34 -13.43 11.71
N GLU A 62 -18.07 -13.20 10.62
CA GLU A 62 -19.54 -13.36 10.56
C GLU A 62 -19.96 -14.81 10.80
N ASP A 63 -19.26 -15.78 10.18
CA ASP A 63 -19.49 -17.21 10.35
C ASP A 63 -18.99 -17.76 11.70
N GLN A 64 -18.35 -16.92 12.53
CA GLN A 64 -17.70 -17.30 13.80
C GLN A 64 -16.68 -18.45 13.66
N ALA A 65 -16.07 -18.58 12.48
CA ALA A 65 -15.16 -19.66 12.11
C ALA A 65 -13.70 -19.33 12.46
N GLY A 66 -13.41 -19.13 13.75
CA GLY A 66 -12.08 -18.78 14.20
C GLY A 66 -11.96 -18.47 15.68
N TYR A 67 -10.77 -18.04 16.08
CA TYR A 67 -10.43 -17.75 17.46
C TYR A 67 -9.76 -16.39 17.59
N ARG A 68 -9.81 -15.81 18.79
CA ARG A 68 -8.95 -14.66 19.11
C ARG A 68 -7.51 -15.15 19.26
N LEU A 69 -6.54 -14.31 18.91
CA LEU A 69 -5.12 -14.63 19.09
C LEU A 69 -4.76 -14.95 20.55
N SER A 70 -5.49 -14.37 21.50
CA SER A 70 -5.38 -14.68 22.94
C SER A 70 -5.97 -16.03 23.36
N ALA A 71 -6.56 -16.81 22.44
CA ALA A 71 -7.17 -18.09 22.80
C ALA A 71 -6.11 -19.06 23.36
N PRO A 72 -6.44 -19.84 24.41
CA PRO A 72 -5.48 -20.75 25.05
C PRO A 72 -4.83 -21.75 24.08
N GLY A 73 -5.53 -22.11 23.00
CA GLY A 73 -5.03 -23.04 21.98
C GLY A 73 -3.76 -22.58 21.27
N PHE A 74 -3.45 -21.28 21.25
CA PHE A 74 -2.22 -20.77 20.65
C PHE A 74 -1.03 -20.72 21.63
N GLY A 75 -1.27 -20.79 22.94
CA GLY A 75 -0.19 -20.80 23.95
C GLY A 75 0.71 -19.56 23.95
N LEU A 76 0.17 -18.40 23.56
CA LEU A 76 0.95 -17.17 23.37
C LEU A 76 1.11 -16.36 24.66
N SER A 77 2.23 -15.65 24.77
CA SER A 77 2.50 -14.70 25.85
C SER A 77 2.66 -13.29 25.28
N PHE A 78 1.89 -12.33 25.80
CA PHE A 78 1.89 -10.94 25.35
C PHE A 78 2.66 -9.99 26.32
N VAL A 79 3.36 -10.55 27.30
CA VAL A 79 4.03 -9.77 28.37
C VAL A 79 5.15 -8.87 27.83
N GLU A 80 5.82 -9.33 26.78
CA GLU A 80 6.91 -8.61 26.09
C GLU A 80 6.38 -7.62 25.03
N TRP A 81 5.06 -7.54 24.83
CA TRP A 81 4.46 -6.53 23.96
C TRP A 81 3.86 -5.41 24.82
N GLN A 82 4.70 -4.51 25.31
CA GLN A 82 4.25 -3.40 26.16
C GLN A 82 3.97 -2.13 25.34
N GLY A 83 3.01 -1.30 25.70
CA GLY A 83 2.72 -0.06 24.95
C GLY A 83 2.04 -0.30 23.58
N ALA A 84 2.28 0.63 22.65
CA ALA A 84 1.66 0.67 21.32
C ALA A 84 2.68 1.15 20.28
N PRO A 85 3.61 0.28 19.85
CA PRO A 85 4.61 0.62 18.84
C PRO A 85 4.00 1.07 17.52
N SER A 86 4.77 1.82 16.74
CA SER A 86 4.40 2.24 15.38
C SER A 86 4.34 1.04 14.45
N MET A 87 3.32 1.00 13.59
CA MET A 87 3.22 0.00 12.53
C MET A 87 4.35 0.07 11.51
N GLU A 88 5.02 1.22 11.39
CA GLU A 88 6.17 1.40 10.49
C GLU A 88 7.44 0.68 10.98
N GLU A 89 7.52 0.40 12.28
CA GLU A 89 8.65 -0.30 12.91
C GLU A 89 8.44 -1.82 12.99
N LEU A 90 7.31 -2.31 12.48
CA LEU A 90 6.90 -3.70 12.59
C LEU A 90 7.70 -4.60 11.64
N LEU A 91 8.37 -5.59 12.21
CA LEU A 91 9.16 -6.60 11.51
C LEU A 91 8.70 -8.01 11.88
N LEU A 92 8.90 -8.94 10.96
CA LEU A 92 8.63 -10.36 11.13
C LEU A 92 9.92 -11.15 10.92
N GLU A 93 10.36 -11.86 11.97
CA GLU A 93 11.55 -12.72 11.96
C GLU A 93 11.14 -14.17 12.27
N GLY A 94 10.88 -14.96 11.22
CA GLY A 94 10.42 -16.34 11.37
C GLY A 94 9.06 -16.41 12.07
N THR A 95 9.04 -16.89 13.31
CA THR A 95 7.82 -16.96 14.14
C THR A 95 7.59 -15.72 14.99
N VAL A 96 8.50 -14.74 14.95
CA VAL A 96 8.52 -13.63 15.90
C VAL A 96 8.10 -12.35 15.23
N LEU A 97 7.05 -11.74 15.79
CA LEU A 97 6.68 -10.37 15.51
C LEU A 97 7.46 -9.43 16.43
N GLN A 98 8.13 -8.43 15.87
CA GLN A 98 8.92 -7.46 16.62
C GLN A 98 8.60 -6.04 16.17
N ALA A 99 8.59 -5.09 17.12
CA ALA A 99 8.62 -3.67 16.81
C ALA A 99 9.59 -2.97 17.78
N GLY A 100 10.50 -2.17 17.24
CA GLY A 100 11.56 -1.55 18.05
C GLY A 100 12.40 -2.57 18.86
N LEU A 101 12.94 -2.12 19.99
CA LEU A 101 13.85 -2.91 20.85
C LEU A 101 13.14 -3.72 21.94
N PHE A 102 11.91 -3.36 22.29
CA PHE A 102 11.24 -3.85 23.50
C PHE A 102 9.86 -4.46 23.26
N HIS A 103 9.42 -4.57 22.00
CA HIS A 103 8.13 -5.16 21.65
C HIS A 103 8.35 -6.44 20.86
N ARG A 104 8.08 -7.57 21.50
CA ARG A 104 8.29 -8.89 20.91
C ARG A 104 7.11 -9.81 21.22
N LEU A 105 6.71 -10.58 20.23
CA LEU A 105 5.69 -11.62 20.34
C LEU A 105 6.11 -12.83 19.50
N ASP A 106 6.45 -13.94 20.17
CA ASP A 106 6.72 -15.20 19.50
C ASP A 106 5.40 -15.95 19.28
N LEU A 107 4.99 -16.04 18.03
CA LEU A 107 3.74 -16.65 17.59
C LEU A 107 3.83 -18.17 17.47
N LYS A 108 5.02 -18.77 17.71
CA LYS A 108 5.30 -20.22 17.75
C LYS A 108 5.10 -20.98 16.44
N ASP A 109 4.28 -20.46 15.54
CA ASP A 109 3.95 -21.00 14.23
C ASP A 109 4.26 -19.95 13.16
N PRO A 110 5.05 -20.28 12.12
CA PRO A 110 5.47 -19.31 11.12
C PRO A 110 4.32 -18.84 10.22
N ASP A 111 3.35 -19.71 9.95
CA ASP A 111 2.18 -19.35 9.13
C ASP A 111 1.28 -18.40 9.92
N LEU A 112 1.05 -18.67 11.21
CA LEU A 112 0.35 -17.76 12.11
C LEU A 112 1.07 -16.42 12.19
N ALA A 113 2.40 -16.43 12.30
CA ALA A 113 3.19 -15.22 12.36
C ALA A 113 3.03 -14.35 11.11
N ARG A 114 3.08 -15.00 9.95
CA ARG A 114 2.84 -14.36 8.67
C ARG A 114 1.41 -13.84 8.52
N PHE A 115 0.41 -14.62 8.92
CA PHE A 115 -0.98 -14.20 8.88
C PHE A 115 -1.20 -12.95 9.75
N VAL A 116 -0.75 -12.98 11.00
CA VAL A 116 -0.87 -11.84 11.92
C VAL A 116 -0.16 -10.61 11.34
N TYR A 117 1.06 -10.75 10.82
CA TYR A 117 1.78 -9.66 10.20
C TYR A 117 1.03 -9.05 9.00
N LEU A 118 0.49 -9.89 8.11
CA LEU A 118 -0.31 -9.44 6.96
C LEU A 118 -1.58 -8.71 7.42
N MET A 119 -2.27 -9.22 8.44
CA MET A 119 -3.45 -8.57 8.99
C MET A 119 -3.12 -7.18 9.54
N LEU A 120 -2.05 -7.06 10.34
CA LEU A 120 -1.67 -5.76 10.89
C LEU A 120 -1.26 -4.76 9.81
N THR A 121 -0.39 -5.18 8.87
CA THR A 121 0.12 -4.31 7.80
C THR A 121 -0.89 -3.99 6.70
N SER A 122 -2.04 -4.67 6.68
CA SER A 122 -3.14 -4.39 5.76
C SER A 122 -4.16 -3.40 6.34
N THR A 123 -4.03 -3.03 7.61
CA THR A 123 -4.99 -2.16 8.32
C THR A 123 -4.52 -0.71 8.40
N GLU A 124 -5.47 0.21 8.59
CA GLU A 124 -5.20 1.64 8.80
C GLU A 124 -4.57 2.00 10.16
N ALA A 125 -4.39 1.04 11.07
CA ALA A 125 -3.86 1.33 12.40
C ALA A 125 -2.45 1.93 12.32
N GLU A 126 -2.23 3.08 12.97
CA GLU A 126 -0.89 3.69 13.06
C GLU A 126 -0.02 3.02 14.13
N ARG A 127 -0.67 2.47 15.16
CA ARG A 127 -0.03 1.82 16.30
C ARG A 127 -0.84 0.61 16.70
N VAL A 128 -0.16 -0.37 17.29
CA VAL A 128 -0.81 -1.62 17.70
C VAL A 128 -0.48 -1.95 19.15
N ALA A 129 -1.48 -1.79 20.01
CA ALA A 129 -1.37 -2.14 21.41
C ALA A 129 -1.53 -3.65 21.64
N SER A 130 -0.99 -4.14 22.76
CA SER A 130 -1.14 -5.54 23.19
C SER A 130 -2.61 -6.00 23.23
N GLY A 131 -3.52 -5.12 23.69
CA GLY A 131 -4.94 -5.42 23.76
C GLY A 131 -5.61 -5.58 22.39
N GLU A 132 -5.08 -4.94 21.34
CA GLU A 132 -5.56 -5.08 19.97
C GLU A 132 -5.05 -6.39 19.37
N LEU A 133 -3.76 -6.70 19.56
CA LEU A 133 -3.18 -7.99 19.18
C LEU A 133 -3.96 -9.17 19.78
N GLN A 134 -4.23 -9.12 21.07
CA GLN A 134 -4.96 -10.20 21.76
C GLN A 134 -6.37 -10.43 21.20
N ARG A 135 -6.99 -9.39 20.64
CA ARG A 135 -8.34 -9.45 20.04
C ARG A 135 -8.33 -9.80 18.57
N LEU A 136 -7.17 -9.77 17.91
CA LEU A 136 -7.02 -10.11 16.50
C LEU A 136 -7.67 -11.47 16.22
N PHE A 137 -8.58 -11.49 15.24
CA PHE A 137 -9.27 -12.71 14.84
C PHE A 137 -8.39 -13.53 13.91
N VAL A 138 -8.29 -14.83 14.20
CA VAL A 138 -7.55 -15.82 13.43
C VAL A 138 -8.53 -16.89 12.97
N PRO A 139 -8.83 -16.96 11.66
CA PRO A 139 -9.55 -18.07 11.06
C PRO A 139 -9.02 -19.44 11.45
N THR A 140 -9.89 -20.46 11.55
CA THR A 140 -9.43 -21.84 11.75
C THR A 140 -8.64 -22.38 10.56
N ASP A 141 -8.93 -21.88 9.36
CA ASP A 141 -8.33 -22.25 8.07
C ASP A 141 -7.32 -21.20 7.56
N TYR A 142 -6.68 -20.45 8.48
CA TYR A 142 -5.75 -19.37 8.11
C TYR A 142 -4.61 -19.83 7.18
N ARG A 143 -4.17 -21.09 7.27
CA ARG A 143 -3.14 -21.65 6.38
C ARG A 143 -3.63 -21.79 4.94
N ASP A 144 -4.86 -22.23 4.75
CA ASP A 144 -5.47 -22.34 3.41
C ASP A 144 -5.68 -20.95 2.81
N LEU A 145 -6.09 -19.99 3.63
CA LEU A 145 -6.17 -18.58 3.23
C LEU A 145 -4.82 -18.00 2.80
N LEU A 146 -3.75 -18.31 3.55
CA LEU A 146 -2.40 -17.87 3.19
C LEU A 146 -1.94 -18.48 1.86
N ALA A 147 -2.22 -19.76 1.62
CA ALA A 147 -1.86 -20.42 0.36
C ALA A 147 -2.55 -19.75 -0.84
N VAL A 148 -3.85 -19.47 -0.73
CA VAL A 148 -4.59 -18.75 -1.79
C VAL A 148 -4.12 -17.30 -1.92
N TYR A 149 -3.82 -16.63 -0.80
CA TYR A 149 -3.24 -15.29 -0.81
C TYR A 149 -1.91 -15.26 -1.58
N GLU A 150 -1.03 -16.23 -1.37
CA GLU A 150 0.26 -16.33 -2.05
C GLU A 150 0.14 -16.52 -3.56
N GLU A 151 -0.77 -17.37 -4.00
CA GLU A 151 -1.05 -17.56 -5.42
C GLU A 151 -1.52 -16.24 -6.05
N LYS A 152 -2.45 -15.56 -5.39
CA LYS A 152 -2.96 -14.25 -5.82
C LYS A 152 -1.87 -13.18 -5.81
N GLU A 153 -1.03 -13.12 -4.77
CA GLU A 153 0.07 -12.16 -4.65
C GLU A 153 1.12 -12.37 -5.73
N ARG A 154 1.43 -13.62 -6.09
CA ARG A 154 2.35 -13.92 -7.19
C ARG A 154 1.82 -13.40 -8.52
N ALA A 155 0.59 -13.77 -8.87
CA ALA A 155 -0.06 -13.29 -10.09
C ALA A 155 -0.18 -11.76 -10.10
N PHE A 156 -0.51 -11.16 -8.96
CA PHE A 156 -0.62 -9.71 -8.81
C PHE A 156 0.74 -9.00 -8.93
N SER A 157 1.82 -9.57 -8.39
CA SER A 157 3.16 -8.98 -8.46
C SER A 157 3.67 -8.92 -9.90
N GLU A 158 3.42 -9.95 -10.71
CA GLU A 158 3.80 -9.95 -12.13
C GLU A 158 3.10 -8.81 -12.90
N VAL A 159 1.81 -8.60 -12.63
CA VAL A 159 1.03 -7.49 -13.22
C VAL A 159 1.53 -6.14 -12.72
N ARG A 160 1.87 -6.01 -11.43
CA ARG A 160 2.42 -4.79 -10.83
C ARG A 160 3.77 -4.43 -11.44
N GLU A 161 4.66 -5.41 -11.61
CA GLU A 161 5.96 -5.21 -12.27
C GLU A 161 5.78 -4.77 -13.72
N ALA A 162 4.87 -5.41 -14.45
CA ALA A 162 4.53 -5.01 -15.82
C ALA A 162 4.02 -3.56 -15.86
N PHE A 163 3.15 -3.17 -14.91
CA PHE A 163 2.66 -1.80 -14.82
C PHE A 163 3.79 -0.80 -14.67
N PHE A 164 4.65 -0.98 -13.65
CA PHE A 164 5.72 -0.01 -13.37
C PHE A 164 6.74 0.06 -14.52
N ARG A 165 6.99 -1.06 -15.21
CA ARG A 165 7.78 -1.05 -16.44
C ARG A 165 7.11 -0.23 -17.54
N THR A 166 5.82 -0.42 -17.79
CA THR A 166 5.06 0.37 -18.78
C THR A 166 5.03 1.85 -18.41
N LEU A 167 4.95 2.19 -17.12
CA LEU A 167 5.02 3.57 -16.64
C LEU A 167 6.38 4.20 -16.93
N ALA A 168 7.48 3.48 -16.66
CA ALA A 168 8.82 3.93 -16.99
C ALA A 168 9.01 4.12 -18.51
N GLU A 169 8.47 3.21 -19.33
CA GLU A 169 8.49 3.36 -20.79
C GLU A 169 7.68 4.58 -21.28
N LEU A 170 6.61 4.92 -20.57
CA LEU A 170 5.82 6.11 -20.84
C LEU A 170 6.61 7.38 -20.50
N ASP A 171 7.28 7.41 -19.35
CA ASP A 171 8.14 8.54 -18.96
C ASP A 171 9.25 8.76 -20.00
N GLU A 172 9.91 7.68 -20.47
CA GLU A 172 10.91 7.77 -21.54
C GLU A 172 10.32 8.30 -22.86
N ALA A 173 9.15 7.81 -23.26
CA ALA A 173 8.49 8.30 -24.47
C ALA A 173 8.09 9.78 -24.35
N VAL A 174 7.72 10.25 -23.15
CA VAL A 174 7.47 11.67 -22.88
C VAL A 174 8.77 12.46 -22.96
N PHE A 175 9.87 12.00 -22.36
CA PHE A 175 11.15 12.68 -22.47
C PHE A 175 11.64 12.80 -23.92
N ASP A 176 11.47 11.74 -24.71
CA ASP A 176 11.79 11.73 -26.13
C ASP A 176 10.90 12.72 -26.91
N LEU A 177 9.61 12.77 -26.60
CA LEU A 177 8.66 13.70 -27.24
C LEU A 177 9.06 15.17 -27.02
N PHE A 178 9.58 15.48 -25.83
CA PHE A 178 10.05 16.81 -25.46
C PHE A 178 11.50 17.08 -25.87
N GLY A 179 12.20 16.10 -26.43
CA GLY A 179 13.59 16.22 -26.86
C GLY A 179 14.57 16.46 -25.72
N LEU A 180 14.26 15.95 -24.52
CA LEU A 180 15.08 16.20 -23.33
C LEU A 180 16.40 15.45 -23.39
N THR A 181 17.48 16.16 -23.03
CA THR A 181 18.80 15.58 -22.84
C THR A 181 18.88 14.71 -21.59
N GLU A 182 19.88 13.84 -21.51
CA GLU A 182 20.10 12.97 -20.35
C GLU A 182 20.29 13.76 -19.03
N GLU A 183 20.91 14.94 -19.12
CA GLU A 183 21.11 15.83 -17.97
C GLU A 183 19.78 16.42 -17.49
N GLU A 184 18.90 16.81 -18.41
CA GLU A 184 17.56 17.33 -18.09
C GLU A 184 16.66 16.22 -17.54
N ARG A 185 16.70 15.02 -18.12
CA ARG A 185 15.97 13.83 -17.62
C ARG A 185 16.35 13.55 -16.17
N ARG A 186 17.65 13.47 -15.88
CA ARG A 186 18.17 13.24 -14.53
C ARG A 186 17.75 14.35 -13.57
N HIS A 187 17.87 15.60 -13.98
CA HIS A 187 17.46 16.74 -13.16
C HIS A 187 15.96 16.68 -12.80
N ILE A 188 15.10 16.32 -13.74
CA ILE A 188 13.65 16.16 -13.50
C ILE A 188 13.39 15.02 -12.52
N LEU A 189 13.99 13.85 -12.73
CA LEU A 189 13.82 12.70 -11.85
C LEU A 189 14.32 12.99 -10.43
N GLU A 190 15.49 13.60 -10.29
CA GLU A 190 16.02 14.07 -9.00
C GLU A 190 15.05 15.04 -8.34
N ARG A 191 14.51 16.00 -9.08
CA ARG A 191 13.59 16.99 -8.54
C ARG A 191 12.27 16.38 -8.08
N LEU A 192 11.71 15.43 -8.83
CA LEU A 192 10.51 14.66 -8.48
C LEU A 192 10.72 13.78 -7.26
N SER A 193 11.95 13.27 -7.06
CA SER A 193 12.32 12.49 -5.87
C SER A 193 12.61 13.33 -4.63
N ALA A 194 12.62 14.66 -4.74
CA ALA A 194 12.97 15.58 -3.66
C ALA A 194 11.77 16.32 -3.08
N PHE A 195 11.88 16.70 -1.81
CA PHE A 195 10.85 17.48 -1.13
C PHE A 195 10.54 18.81 -1.84
N PRO A 196 9.27 19.21 -1.99
CA PRO A 196 8.03 18.54 -1.54
C PRO A 196 7.37 17.63 -2.58
N LEU A 197 7.97 17.45 -3.76
CA LEU A 197 7.37 16.70 -4.88
C LEU A 197 7.38 15.19 -4.63
N ASP A 198 8.33 14.71 -3.83
CA ASP A 198 8.37 13.34 -3.30
C ASP A 198 7.10 12.92 -2.52
N ARG A 199 6.36 13.91 -1.99
CA ARG A 199 5.06 13.73 -1.32
C ARG A 199 3.87 13.77 -2.26
N LEU A 200 4.04 14.29 -3.48
CA LEU A 200 3.03 14.25 -4.54
C LEU A 200 3.08 12.88 -5.23
N ARG A 201 2.92 11.81 -4.45
CA ARG A 201 2.83 10.47 -5.03
C ARG A 201 1.48 10.33 -5.72
N PRO A 202 1.44 10.10 -7.04
CA PRO A 202 0.20 9.83 -7.72
C PRO A 202 -0.42 8.58 -7.09
N ARG A 203 -1.69 8.65 -6.70
CA ARG A 203 -2.39 7.46 -6.22
C ARG A 203 -2.55 6.50 -7.39
N TYR A 204 -1.79 5.44 -7.35
CA TYR A 204 -1.87 4.40 -8.34
C TYR A 204 -2.77 3.25 -7.89
N PRO A 205 -3.39 2.51 -8.82
CA PRO A 205 -4.28 1.39 -8.51
C PRO A 205 -3.69 0.30 -7.57
N TRP A 206 -2.38 0.05 -7.62
CA TRP A 206 -1.69 -0.91 -6.72
C TRP A 206 -1.22 -0.29 -5.40
N GLU A 207 -1.18 1.04 -5.30
CA GLU A 207 -1.03 1.73 -4.01
C GLU A 207 -2.39 1.73 -3.33
N VAL A 208 -2.73 0.57 -2.75
CA VAL A 208 -3.95 0.46 -1.95
C VAL A 208 -3.79 1.42 -0.78
N GLY A 209 -4.60 2.49 -0.80
CA GLY A 209 -4.83 3.27 0.41
C GLY A 209 -5.22 2.29 1.50
N ARG A 210 -4.56 2.39 2.66
CA ARG A 210 -4.78 1.50 3.81
C ARG A 210 -6.29 1.25 3.98
N VAL A 211 -6.70 -0.01 4.08
CA VAL A 211 -8.13 -0.36 4.15
C VAL A 211 -8.56 -0.28 5.60
N ARG A 212 -9.77 0.25 5.85
CA ARG A 212 -10.36 0.27 7.19
C ARG A 212 -10.37 -1.17 7.74
N PRO A 213 -9.81 -1.40 8.95
CA PRO A 213 -9.77 -2.74 9.53
C PRO A 213 -11.17 -3.37 9.63
N PRO A 214 -11.33 -4.70 9.39
CA PRO A 214 -12.58 -5.40 9.63
C PRO A 214 -13.10 -5.19 11.06
N GLN A 215 -14.43 -5.08 11.20
CA GLN A 215 -15.08 -4.88 12.51
C GLN A 215 -14.80 -6.07 13.42
N GLY A 216 -13.81 -5.91 14.30
CA GLY A 216 -13.24 -6.97 15.14
C GLY A 216 -11.82 -6.65 15.59
N LEU A 217 -11.08 -5.88 14.78
CA LEU A 217 -9.75 -5.35 15.13
C LEU A 217 -9.82 -4.10 16.01
N HIS A 218 -10.82 -3.25 15.78
CA HIS A 218 -11.15 -2.15 16.69
C HIS A 218 -12.37 -2.53 17.51
N GLY A 219 -12.14 -2.82 18.79
CA GLY A 219 -13.24 -2.82 19.75
C GLY A 219 -13.96 -1.48 19.66
N ARG A 220 -15.30 -1.53 19.60
CA ARG A 220 -16.20 -0.38 19.74
C ARG A 220 -15.54 0.71 20.58
N SER A 221 -15.21 1.84 19.97
CA SER A 221 -15.03 3.08 20.71
C SER A 221 -16.33 3.30 21.47
N VAL A 222 -16.29 3.01 22.77
CA VAL A 222 -17.37 3.35 23.68
C VAL A 222 -17.54 4.86 23.56
N PRO A 223 -18.72 5.38 23.17
CA PRO A 223 -18.93 6.80 23.26
C PRO A 223 -18.77 7.18 24.72
N ILE A 224 -17.82 8.07 25.00
CA ILE A 224 -17.75 8.77 26.28
C ILE A 224 -19.09 9.50 26.38
N ARG A 225 -20.06 8.88 27.08
CA ARG A 225 -21.25 9.57 27.53
C ARG A 225 -20.76 10.68 28.44
N GLY A 226 -20.87 11.92 27.98
CA GLY A 226 -20.83 13.09 28.84
C GLY A 226 -21.87 12.88 29.94
N GLY A 227 -21.36 12.58 31.14
CA GLY A 227 -22.12 12.65 32.37
C GLY A 227 -22.14 14.10 32.83
N LEU A 228 -23.37 14.60 32.96
CA LEU A 228 -23.88 15.76 33.69
C LEU A 228 -22.89 16.51 34.61
#